data_AF-A0A6B3H2W1-F1
#
_entry.id   AF-A0A6B3H2W1-F1
#
_cell.length_a   1.000
_cell.length_b   1.000
_cell.length_c   1.000
_cell.angle_alpha   90.00
_cell.angle_beta   90.00
_cell.angle_gamma   90.00
#
_symmetry.space_group_name_H-M   'P 1'
#
loop_
_entity.id
_entity.type
_entity.pdbx_description
1 polymer ?
#
loop_
_entity_poly.entity_id
_entity_poly.type
_entity_poly.pdbx_seq_one_letter_code
_entity_poly.pdbx_strand_id
1 'polypeptide(L)' 'SSMDRVLVHSASFGSNAQAMAAGLAVLTVMEDEETVANARRTGDLLRERLAALVDRYELLHEVRGRGLMIGIEFG' A
#
# COMPACT_ATOMS: atom_id res chain seq x y z
N SER A 1 -4.87 40.79 -4.55
CA SER A 1 -6.30 40.50 -4.28
C SER A 1 -6.43 39.06 -3.81
N SER A 2 -7.51 38.66 -3.12
CA SER A 2 -7.76 37.25 -2.74
C SER A 2 -7.75 36.30 -3.96
N MET A 3 -7.98 36.82 -5.17
CA MET A 3 -7.93 36.05 -6.42
C MET A 3 -6.51 35.66 -6.85
N ASP A 4 -5.47 36.48 -6.57
CA ASP A 4 -4.09 36.17 -6.99
C ASP A 4 -3.49 34.98 -6.24
N ARG A 5 -4.04 34.68 -5.05
CA ARG A 5 -3.58 33.56 -4.21
C ARG A 5 -4.20 32.21 -4.59
N VAL A 6 -5.17 32.18 -5.51
CA VAL A 6 -5.88 30.94 -5.87
C VAL A 6 -4.96 29.96 -6.62
N LEU A 7 -3.91 30.44 -7.28
CA LEU A 7 -3.04 29.65 -8.16
C LEU A 7 -1.61 29.46 -7.63
N VAL A 8 -1.35 29.77 -6.35
CA VAL A 8 0.00 29.65 -5.74
C VAL A 8 0.51 28.22 -5.68
N HIS A 9 -0.40 27.24 -5.78
CA HIS A 9 -0.05 25.84 -5.92
C HIS A 9 -0.63 25.31 -7.24
N SER A 10 0.24 25.19 -8.24
CA SER A 10 -0.09 24.65 -9.55
C SER A 10 1.00 23.69 -10.01
N ALA A 11 0.62 22.72 -10.84
CA ALA A 11 1.54 21.76 -11.42
C ALA A 11 1.23 21.62 -12.91
N SER A 12 2.24 21.73 -13.77
CA SER A 12 2.06 21.69 -15.23
C SER A 12 1.43 20.40 -15.74
N PHE A 13 1.65 19.29 -15.04
CA PHE A 13 1.05 17.99 -15.34
C PHE A 13 -0.03 17.59 -14.32
N GLY A 14 -0.39 18.48 -13.40
CA GLY A 14 -1.48 18.26 -12.45
C GLY A 14 -2.83 18.25 -13.14
N SER A 15 -3.78 17.48 -12.60
CA SER A 15 -5.17 17.42 -13.09
C SER A 15 -5.30 17.04 -14.58
N ASN A 16 -4.35 16.27 -15.13
CA ASN A 16 -4.41 15.84 -16.52
C ASN A 16 -5.42 14.68 -16.70
N ALA A 17 -6.13 14.68 -17.84
CA ALA A 17 -7.21 13.73 -18.11
C ALA A 17 -6.74 12.27 -18.15
N GLN A 18 -5.51 12.03 -18.63
CA GLN A 18 -4.97 10.68 -18.77
C GLN A 18 -4.69 10.04 -17.39
N ALA A 19 -4.11 10.78 -16.46
CA ALA A 19 -3.86 10.31 -15.10
C ALA A 19 -5.18 10.09 -14.33
N MET A 20 -6.18 10.94 -14.54
CA MET A 20 -7.51 10.74 -13.95
C MET A 20 -8.18 9.47 -14.46
N ALA A 21 -8.14 9.22 -15.79
CA ALA A 21 -8.68 8.01 -16.38
C ALA A 21 -7.96 6.74 -15.87
N ALA A 22 -6.63 6.78 -15.78
CA ALA A 22 -5.85 5.69 -15.22
C ALA A 22 -6.17 5.45 -13.72
N GLY A 23 -6.31 6.53 -12.93
CA GLY A 23 -6.68 6.44 -11.52
C GLY A 23 -8.05 5.80 -11.31
N LEU A 24 -9.06 6.20 -12.09
CA LEU A 24 -10.38 5.58 -12.05
C LEU A 24 -10.33 4.09 -12.42
N ALA A 25 -9.60 3.73 -13.49
CA ALA A 25 -9.45 2.34 -13.90
C ALA A 25 -8.78 1.48 -12.80
N VAL A 26 -7.77 2.01 -12.12
CA VAL A 26 -7.12 1.32 -10.98
C VAL A 26 -8.12 1.11 -9.84
N LEU A 27 -8.91 2.13 -9.48
CA LEU A 27 -9.91 1.99 -8.41
C LEU A 27 -10.96 0.94 -8.76
N THR A 28 -11.45 0.93 -10.01
CA THR A 28 -12.38 -0.10 -10.49
C THR A 28 -11.81 -1.51 -10.35
N VAL A 29 -10.57 -1.74 -10.81
CA VAL A 29 -9.91 -3.05 -10.64
C VAL A 29 -9.71 -3.39 -9.17
N MET A 30 -9.32 -2.42 -8.34
CA MET A 30 -9.14 -2.64 -6.91
C MET A 30 -10.41 -3.11 -6.21
N GLU A 31 -11.56 -2.58 -6.61
CA GLU A 31 -12.90 -2.94 -6.13
C GLU A 31 -13.34 -4.31 -6.70
N ASP A 32 -13.31 -4.48 -8.03
CA ASP A 32 -13.79 -5.68 -8.72
C ASP A 32 -13.02 -6.95 -8.33
N GLU A 33 -11.70 -6.84 -8.14
CA GLU A 33 -10.84 -7.97 -7.76
C GLU A 33 -10.69 -8.12 -6.23
N GLU A 34 -11.42 -7.32 -5.45
CA GLU A 34 -11.36 -7.29 -3.98
C GLU A 34 -9.91 -7.21 -3.44
N THR A 35 -9.06 -6.44 -4.10
CA THR A 35 -7.60 -6.45 -3.88
C THR A 35 -7.21 -6.16 -2.42
N VAL A 36 -7.96 -5.29 -1.73
CA VAL A 36 -7.74 -4.96 -0.31
C VAL A 36 -8.05 -6.14 0.60
N ALA A 37 -9.14 -6.88 0.33
CA ALA A 37 -9.48 -8.08 1.09
C ALA A 37 -8.47 -9.20 0.81
N ASN A 38 -8.05 -9.35 -0.45
CA ASN A 38 -7.00 -10.28 -0.82
C ASN A 38 -5.67 -9.97 -0.12
N ALA A 39 -5.27 -8.70 -0.08
CA ALA A 39 -4.06 -8.26 0.61
C ALA A 39 -4.11 -8.54 2.11
N ARG A 40 -5.29 -8.44 2.74
CA ARG A 40 -5.49 -8.87 4.13
C ARG A 40 -5.30 -10.38 4.27
N ARG A 41 -6.07 -11.19 3.53
CA ARG A 41 -6.03 -12.67 3.63
C ARG A 41 -4.62 -13.22 3.39
N THR A 42 -3.99 -12.78 2.31
CA THR A 42 -2.66 -13.26 1.91
C THR A 42 -1.56 -12.72 2.83
N GLY A 43 -1.69 -11.46 3.25
CA GLY A 43 -0.77 -10.85 4.20
C GLY A 43 -0.80 -11.50 5.57
N ASP A 44 -1.99 -11.81 6.09
CA ASP A 44 -2.17 -12.50 7.36
C ASP A 44 -1.54 -13.90 7.30
N LEU A 45 -1.81 -14.67 6.23
CA LEU A 45 -1.18 -15.97 6.00
C LEU A 45 0.35 -15.85 5.95
N LEU A 46 0.89 -14.90 5.18
CA LEU A 46 2.33 -14.72 5.06
C LEU A 46 2.97 -14.36 6.41
N ARG A 47 2.38 -13.41 7.13
CA ARG A 47 2.84 -12.98 8.45
C ARG A 47 2.83 -14.14 9.45
N GLU A 48 1.76 -14.91 9.52
CA GLU A 48 1.65 -16.06 10.43
C GLU A 48 2.72 -17.11 10.15
N ARG A 49 2.96 -17.42 8.86
CA ARG A 49 3.98 -18.41 8.48
C ARG A 49 5.39 -17.92 8.78
N LEU A 50 5.69 -16.64 8.57
CA LEU A 50 6.98 -16.05 8.90
C LEU A 50 7.20 -15.94 10.41
N ALA A 51 6.16 -15.57 11.18
CA ALA A 51 6.23 -15.50 12.64
C ALA A 51 6.56 -16.87 13.25
N ALA A 52 6.01 -17.96 12.70
CA ALA A 52 6.35 -19.32 13.12
C ALA A 52 7.82 -19.74 12.85
N LEU A 53 8.57 -18.96 12.07
CA LEU A 53 10.00 -19.19 11.84
C LEU A 53 10.89 -18.48 12.86
N VAL A 54 10.37 -17.48 13.59
CA VAL A 54 11.14 -16.74 14.60
C VAL A 54 11.71 -17.69 15.66
N ASP A 55 10.87 -18.59 16.20
CA ASP A 55 11.30 -19.58 17.19
C ASP A 55 12.29 -20.63 16.64
N ARG A 56 12.49 -20.70 15.32
CA ARG A 56 13.33 -21.69 14.66
C ARG A 56 14.71 -21.19 14.29
N TYR A 57 14.90 -19.87 14.18
CA TYR A 57 16.13 -19.27 13.70
C TYR A 57 16.55 -18.11 14.60
N GLU A 58 17.71 -18.24 15.25
CA GLU A 58 18.25 -17.21 16.16
C GLU A 58 18.46 -15.85 15.48
N LEU A 59 18.67 -15.82 14.16
CA LEU A 59 18.81 -14.58 13.38
C LEU A 59 17.49 -13.81 13.25
N LEU A 60 16.33 -14.47 13.38
CA LEU A 60 15.02 -13.84 13.22
C LEU A 60 14.49 -13.39 14.58
N HIS A 61 14.29 -12.08 14.75
CA HIS A 61 13.83 -11.50 16.02
C HIS A 61 12.32 -11.32 16.05
N GLU A 62 11.74 -10.66 15.03
CA GLU A 62 10.32 -10.33 15.00
C GLU A 62 9.81 -10.25 13.56
N VAL A 63 8.52 -10.53 13.36
CA VAL A 63 7.79 -10.27 12.13
C VAL A 63 6.59 -9.37 12.43
N ARG A 64 6.53 -8.20 11.79
CA ARG A 64 5.47 -7.20 11.95
C ARG A 64 4.88 -6.78 10.61
N GLY A 65 3.68 -6.19 10.62
CA GLY A 65 3.06 -5.71 9.39
C GLY A 65 1.54 -5.68 9.42
N ARG A 66 0.95 -5.20 8.31
CA ARG A 66 -0.49 -5.15 8.08
C ARG A 66 -0.81 -5.39 6.61
N GLY A 67 -1.67 -6.37 6.32
CA GLY A 67 -1.90 -6.81 4.95
C GLY A 67 -0.57 -7.22 4.30
N LEU A 68 -0.31 -6.77 3.08
CA LEU A 68 0.93 -7.08 2.36
C LEU A 68 2.12 -6.17 2.69
N MET A 69 1.96 -5.21 3.60
CA MET A 69 3.09 -4.44 4.12
C MET A 69 3.72 -5.20 5.30
N ILE A 70 4.74 -6.00 5.01
CA ILE A 70 5.43 -6.88 5.98
C ILE A 70 6.85 -6.37 6.24
N GLY A 71 7.27 -6.39 7.50
CA GLY A 71 8.64 -6.12 7.94
C GLY A 71 9.17 -7.28 8.79
N ILE A 72 10.43 -7.63 8.57
CA ILE A 72 11.16 -8.65 9.31
C ILE A 72 12.30 -7.97 10.04
N GLU A 73 12.44 -8.23 11.33
CA GLU A 73 13.54 -7.79 12.15
C GLU A 73 14.55 -8.92 12.33
N PHE A 74 15.82 -8.59 12.15
CA PHE A 74 16.94 -9.50 12.32
C PHE A 74 17.78 -9.04 13.51
N GLY A 75 18.26 -9.97 14.34
CA GLY A 75 19.07 -9.64 15.51
C GLY A 75 19.12 -10.75 16.54
#